data_AF-X1SE91-F1
#
_entry.id   AF-X1SE91-F1
#
_cell.length_a   1.000
_cell.length_b   1.000
_cell.length_c   1.000
_cell.angle_alpha   90.00
_cell.angle_beta   90.00
_cell.angle_gamma   90.00
#
_symmetry.space_group_name_H-M   'P 1'
#
loop_
_entity.id
_entity.type
_entity.pdbx_description
1 polymer ?
#
loop_
_entity_poly.entity_id
_entity_poly.type
_entity_poly.pdbx_seq_one_letter_code
_entity_poly.pdbx_strand_id
1 'polypeptide(L)'
;WLNSLCLASEVKGLERPFYFRVTETQDRGTLHFHSLIGGVGDIRRLLFKDFWELNGFARVEAYDPELGANYYVGKYLTKDAGDIRFSHNLRQHLTQLETRVTIGDDDGKA
;
A
#
# COMPACT_ATOMS: atom_id res chain seq x y z
N TRP A 1 -11.75 -6.61 2.77
CA TRP A 1 -10.34 -6.49 3.20
C TRP A 1 -10.01 -5.10 3.75
N LEU A 2 -10.27 -4.00 3.02
CA LEU A 2 -9.86 -2.66 3.47
C LEU A 2 -10.51 -2.21 4.79
N ASN A 3 -11.80 -2.48 5.00
CA ASN A 3 -12.48 -2.12 6.25
C ASN A 3 -11.84 -2.80 7.48
N SER A 4 -11.45 -4.07 7.34
CA SER A 4 -10.75 -4.81 8.40
C SER A 4 -9.38 -4.19 8.71
N LEU A 5 -8.67 -3.69 7.69
CA LEU A 5 -7.43 -2.95 7.89
C LEU A 5 -7.65 -1.63 8.63
N CYS A 6 -8.66 -0.87 8.21
CA CYS A 6 -8.98 0.41 8.84
C CYS A 6 -9.31 0.21 10.32
N LEU A 7 -10.09 -0.81 10.65
CA LEU A 7 -10.41 -1.16 12.04
C LEU A 7 -9.15 -1.55 12.83
N ALA A 8 -8.26 -2.37 12.26
CA ALA A 8 -7.00 -2.73 12.91
C ALA A 8 -6.10 -1.51 13.14
N SER A 9 -6.11 -0.55 12.21
CA SER A 9 -5.36 0.72 12.32
C SER A 9 -5.95 1.59 13.42
N GLU A 10 -7.28 1.73 13.47
CA GLU A 10 -7.99 2.48 14.50
C GLU A 10 -7.74 1.93 15.91
N VAL A 11 -7.83 0.60 16.08
CA VAL A 11 -7.53 -0.07 17.38
C VAL A 11 -6.09 0.16 17.82
N LYS A 12 -5.17 0.34 16.87
CA LYS A 12 -3.75 0.64 17.11
C LYS A 12 -3.46 2.14 17.27
N GLY A 13 -4.47 3.01 17.16
CA GLY A 13 -4.28 4.46 17.21
C GLY A 13 -3.54 5.03 15.99
N LEU A 14 -3.55 4.30 14.86
CA LEU A 14 -2.94 4.73 13.60
C LEU A 14 -3.95 5.50 12.75
N GLU A 15 -3.43 6.41 11.92
CA GLU A 15 -4.25 7.05 10.89
C GLU A 15 -4.78 6.03 9.87
N ARG A 16 -5.75 6.47 9.06
CA ARG A 16 -6.29 5.64 7.98
C ARG A 16 -5.14 5.28 7.01
N PRO A 17 -4.92 3.99 6.73
CA PRO A 17 -3.86 3.58 5.81
C PRO A 17 -4.16 4.06 4.39
N PHE A 18 -3.10 4.28 3.63
CA PHE A 18 -3.20 4.61 2.21
C PHE A 18 -2.82 3.40 1.37
N TYR A 19 -3.35 3.34 0.15
CA TYR A 19 -3.04 2.23 -0.74
C TYR A 19 -2.98 2.66 -2.21
N PHE A 20 -2.24 1.86 -2.94
CA PHE A 20 -2.26 1.74 -4.38
C PHE A 20 -2.74 0.32 -4.70
N ARG A 21 -3.67 0.16 -5.65
CA ARG A 21 -4.20 -1.15 -6.04
C ARG A 21 -4.40 -1.25 -7.54
N VAL A 22 -4.02 -2.38 -8.11
CA VAL A 22 -4.45 -2.85 -9.43
C VAL A 22 -5.41 -4.01 -9.24
N THR A 23 -6.54 -3.97 -9.94
CA THR A 23 -7.49 -5.09 -10.03
C THR A 23 -7.42 -5.67 -11.43
N GLU A 24 -7.19 -6.98 -11.52
CA GLU A 24 -7.15 -7.73 -12.77
C GLU A 24 -8.18 -8.87 -12.71
N THR A 25 -8.88 -9.12 -13.80
CA THR A 25 -9.68 -10.33 -13.97
C THR A 25 -8.78 -11.39 -14.57
N GLN A 26 -8.53 -12.49 -13.84
CA GLN A 26 -7.82 -13.64 -14.41
C GLN A 26 -8.65 -14.31 -15.50
N ASP A 27 -8.01 -15.06 -16.40
CA ASP A 27 -8.65 -15.79 -17.52
C ASP A 27 -9.80 -16.72 -17.08
N ARG A 28 -9.83 -17.11 -15.80
CA ARG A 28 -10.90 -17.92 -15.17
C ARG A 28 -12.05 -17.10 -14.57
N GLY A 29 -12.11 -15.80 -14.83
CA GLY A 29 -13.10 -14.89 -14.27
C GLY A 29 -12.89 -14.52 -12.79
N THR A 30 -11.77 -14.94 -12.19
CA THR A 30 -11.45 -14.66 -10.79
C THR A 30 -10.81 -13.29 -10.64
N LEU A 31 -11.29 -12.48 -9.69
CA LEU A 31 -10.68 -11.21 -9.35
C LEU A 31 -9.34 -11.42 -8.66
N HIS A 32 -8.31 -10.74 -9.17
CA HIS A 32 -6.96 -10.77 -8.64
C HIS A 32 -6.51 -9.34 -8.32
N PHE A 33 -5.98 -9.13 -7.13
CA PHE A 33 -5.58 -7.82 -6.65
C PHE A 33 -4.09 -7.77 -6.41
N HIS A 34 -3.46 -6.70 -6.88
CA HIS A 34 -2.09 -6.32 -6.53
C HIS A 34 -2.16 -5.00 -5.78
N SER A 35 -1.73 -4.97 -4.52
CA SER A 35 -1.83 -3.77 -3.69
C SER A 35 -0.53 -3.47 -2.96
N LEU A 36 -0.16 -2.19 -2.92
CA LEU A 36 0.80 -1.63 -1.99
C LEU A 36 0.05 -0.80 -0.96
N ILE A 37 0.38 -0.99 0.31
CA ILE A 37 -0.35 -0.39 1.43
C ILE A 37 0.67 0.25 2.36
N GLY A 38 0.47 1.51 2.70
CA GLY A 38 1.29 2.25 3.66
C GLY A 38 0.46 2.82 4.81
N GLY A 39 1.14 3.35 5.83
CA GLY A 39 0.49 3.85 7.05
C GLY A 39 -0.01 2.73 7.97
N VAL A 40 0.55 1.52 7.86
CA VAL A 40 0.10 0.33 8.62
C VAL A 40 0.89 0.11 9.92
N GLY A 41 1.88 0.96 10.23
CA GLY A 41 2.68 0.86 11.45
C GLY A 41 3.27 -0.52 11.69
N ASP A 42 3.07 -1.06 12.89
CA ASP A 42 3.52 -2.39 13.33
C ASP A 42 2.45 -3.49 13.16
N ILE A 43 1.37 -3.23 12.42
CA ILE A 43 0.31 -4.22 12.21
C ILE A 43 0.92 -5.48 11.61
N ARG A 44 0.69 -6.62 12.29
CA ARG A 44 1.21 -7.92 11.87
C ARG A 44 0.78 -8.22 10.44
N ARG A 45 1.73 -8.32 9.52
CA ARG A 45 1.51 -8.70 8.11
C ARG A 45 0.56 -9.89 7.92
N LEU A 46 0.71 -10.91 8.75
CA LEU A 46 -0.10 -12.13 8.67
C LEU A 46 -1.56 -11.91 9.09
N LEU A 47 -1.88 -10.91 9.92
CA LEU A 47 -3.27 -10.52 10.18
C LEU A 47 -4.00 -10.15 8.89
N PHE A 48 -3.27 -9.56 7.94
CA PHE A 48 -3.82 -9.22 6.62
C PHE A 48 -4.17 -10.44 5.79
N LYS A 49 -3.31 -11.46 5.86
CA LYS A 49 -3.57 -12.76 5.26
C LYS A 49 -4.78 -13.42 5.92
N ASP A 50 -4.86 -13.39 7.25
CA ASP A 50 -5.98 -13.97 8.01
C ASP A 50 -7.33 -13.35 7.59
N PHE A 51 -7.40 -12.03 7.41
CA PHE A 51 -8.62 -11.37 6.91
C PHE A 51 -8.98 -11.72 5.47
N TRP A 52 -7.98 -11.95 4.63
CA TRP A 52 -8.19 -12.23 3.21
C TRP A 52 -8.58 -13.68 2.96
N GLU A 53 -8.03 -14.61 3.73
CA GLU A 53 -8.27 -16.05 3.55
C GLU A 53 -9.71 -16.48 3.81
N LEU A 54 -10.50 -15.63 4.46
CA LEU A 54 -11.95 -15.79 4.56
C LEU A 54 -12.65 -15.75 3.19
N ASN A 55 -12.02 -15.16 2.16
CA ASN A 55 -12.64 -14.89 0.86
C ASN A 55 -11.73 -15.27 -0.33
N GLY A 56 -10.62 -15.99 -0.10
CA GLY A 56 -9.70 -16.36 -1.17
C GLY A 56 -8.31 -16.71 -0.68
N PHE A 57 -7.30 -16.46 -1.52
CA PHE A 57 -5.90 -16.69 -1.19
C PHE A 57 -5.12 -15.37 -1.22
N ALA A 58 -4.21 -15.17 -0.26
CA ALA A 58 -3.36 -13.99 -0.21
C ALA A 58 -1.89 -14.34 0.09
N ARG A 59 -1.01 -13.73 -0.71
CA ARG A 59 0.40 -13.56 -0.37
C ARG A 59 0.62 -12.11 0.01
N VAL A 60 1.10 -11.90 1.22
CA VAL A 60 1.40 -10.56 1.74
C VAL A 60 2.89 -10.52 2.02
N GLU A 61 3.60 -9.51 1.55
CA GLU A 61 5.05 -9.37 1.74
C GLU A 61 5.36 -8.05 2.45
N ALA A 62 6.50 -8.00 3.14
CA ALA A 62 6.99 -6.73 3.64
C ALA A 62 7.49 -5.89 2.46
N TYR A 63 7.24 -4.59 2.51
CA TYR A 63 7.76 -3.66 1.50
C TYR A 63 9.26 -3.46 1.71
N ASP A 64 10.03 -3.68 0.66
CA ASP A 64 11.46 -3.39 0.59
C ASP A 64 11.69 -2.07 -0.17
N PRO A 65 12.20 -1.01 0.50
CA PRO A 65 12.51 0.25 -0.14
C PRO A 65 13.56 0.16 -1.25
N GLU A 66 14.50 -0.80 -1.20
CA GLU A 66 15.56 -0.94 -2.21
C GLU A 66 15.00 -1.44 -3.55
N LEU A 67 13.96 -2.28 -3.50
CA LEU A 67 13.25 -2.77 -4.68
C LEU A 67 12.25 -1.73 -5.22
N GLY A 68 11.70 -0.91 -4.32
CA GLY A 68 10.77 0.16 -4.65
C GLY A 68 9.38 -0.33 -5.09
N ALA A 69 8.43 0.61 -5.20
CA ALA A 69 7.04 0.29 -5.55
C ALA A 69 6.91 -0.42 -6.92
N ASN A 70 7.73 -0.03 -7.90
CA ASN A 70 7.70 -0.59 -9.25
C ASN A 70 7.96 -2.11 -9.26
N TYR A 71 8.81 -2.63 -8.38
CA TYR A 71 9.07 -4.06 -8.30
C TYR A 71 7.80 -4.87 -7.99
N TYR A 72 6.95 -4.35 -7.10
CA TYR A 72 5.75 -5.05 -6.64
C TYR A 72 4.55 -4.90 -7.57
N VAL A 73 4.40 -3.73 -8.22
CA VAL A 73 3.18 -3.42 -9.00
C VAL A 73 3.42 -3.07 -10.47
N GLY A 74 4.68 -2.83 -10.85
CA GLY A 74 5.07 -2.37 -12.19
C GLY A 74 4.59 -3.25 -13.33
N LYS A 75 4.75 -4.56 -13.17
CA LYS A 75 4.28 -5.55 -14.16
C LYS A 75 2.79 -5.44 -14.46
N TYR A 76 1.98 -4.98 -13.50
CA TYR A 76 0.52 -4.92 -13.62
C TYR A 76 0.04 -3.56 -14.09
N LEU A 77 0.86 -2.52 -13.95
CA LEU A 77 0.59 -1.19 -14.51
C LEU A 77 0.59 -1.20 -16.04
N THR A 78 1.36 -2.10 -16.65
CA THR A 78 1.51 -2.20 -18.11
C THR A 78 0.52 -3.16 -18.76
N LYS A 79 -0.42 -3.73 -18.00
CA LYS A 79 -1.45 -4.62 -18.55
C LYS A 79 -2.66 -3.79 -18.96
N ASP A 80 -3.11 -3.96 -20.20
CA ASP A 80 -4.25 -3.21 -20.76
C ASP A 80 -5.58 -3.43 -20.02
N ALA A 81 -5.68 -4.50 -19.20
CA ALA A 81 -6.91 -4.90 -18.49
C ALA A 81 -6.93 -4.55 -16.98
N GLY A 82 -5.94 -3.81 -16.46
CA GLY A 82 -5.86 -3.49 -15.04
C GLY A 82 -6.65 -2.23 -14.64
N ASP A 83 -7.58 -2.32 -13.69
CA ASP A 83 -8.20 -1.15 -13.04
C ASP A 83 -7.31 -0.64 -11.89
N ILE A 84 -6.72 0.53 -12.08
CA ILE A 84 -5.85 1.18 -11.10
C ILE A 84 -6.66 2.09 -10.19
N ARG A 85 -6.52 1.91 -8.87
CA ARG A 85 -7.15 2.73 -7.84
C ARG A 85 -6.12 3.21 -6.82
N PHE A 86 -6.25 4.47 -6.46
CA PHE A 86 -5.49 5.10 -5.38
C PHE A 86 -6.44 5.45 -4.24
N SER A 87 -5.99 5.31 -3.00
CA SER A 87 -6.75 5.81 -1.85
C SER A 87 -6.77 7.35 -1.86
N HIS A 88 -7.87 7.93 -1.40
CA HIS A 88 -8.04 9.40 -1.41
C HIS A 88 -6.95 10.13 -0.60
N ASN A 89 -6.49 9.50 0.49
CA ASN A 89 -5.44 10.00 1.38
C ASN A 89 -4.01 9.74 0.88
N LEU A 90 -3.81 8.94 -0.19
CA LEU A 90 -2.47 8.71 -0.74
C LEU A 90 -1.85 10.02 -1.23
N ARG A 91 -2.64 10.86 -1.90
CA ARG A 91 -2.15 12.13 -2.46
C ARG A 91 -1.58 13.04 -1.38
N GLN A 92 -2.22 13.11 -0.21
CA GLN A 92 -1.76 13.90 0.93
C GLN A 92 -0.42 13.40 1.47
N HIS A 93 -0.24 12.08 1.53
CA HIS A 93 1.00 11.45 1.98
C HIS A 93 2.16 11.67 0.98
N LEU A 94 1.87 11.67 -0.33
CA LEU A 94 2.86 11.97 -1.35
C LEU A 94 3.33 13.43 -1.30
N THR A 95 2.43 14.38 -1.00
CA THR A 95 2.76 15.81 -0.95
C THR A 95 3.43 16.26 0.36
N GLN A 96 3.25 15.52 1.47
CA GLN A 96 3.94 15.82 2.74
C GLN A 96 5.44 15.49 2.71
N LEU A 97 5.86 14.57 1.82
CA LEU A 97 7.27 14.24 1.61
C LEU A 97 8.06 15.41 1.01
N GLU A 98 7.44 16.24 0.15
CA GLU A 98 8.10 17.42 -0.42
C GLU A 98 8.42 18.48 0.65
N THR A 99 7.62 18.56 1.71
CA THR A 99 7.80 19.55 2.79
C THR A 99 8.85 19.13 3.83
N ARG A 100 9.17 17.83 3.94
CA ARG A 100 10.20 17.32 4.89
C ARG A 100 11.62 17.40 4.33
N VAL A 101 11.80 17.40 3.01
CA VAL A 101 13.14 17.46 2.38
C VAL A 101 13.73 18.88 2.43
N THR A 102 12.94 19.92 2.69
CA THR A 102 13.40 21.32 2.69
C THR A 102 13.80 21.88 4.06
N ILE A 103 13.73 21.09 5.14
CA ILE A 103 14.11 21.52 6.50
C ILE A 103 15.14 20.55 7.07
N GLY A 104 16.35 20.56 6.50
CA GLY A 104 17.43 19.72 7.01
C GLY A 104 18.68 19.77 6.17
N ASP A 105 19.21 20.96 5.89
CA ASP A 105 20.58 21.18 5.41
C ASP A 105 20.97 22.65 5.66
N ASP A 106 21.27 23.02 6.91
CA ASP A 106 22.30 24.03 7.23
C ASP A 106 22.65 23.98 8.75
N ASP A 107 23.38 22.94 9.16
CA ASP A 107 24.19 22.98 10.39
C ASP A 107 25.58 23.48 9.99
N GLY A 108 25.84 24.74 10.28
CA GLY A 108 26.98 25.47 9.74
C GLY A 108 28.36 24.92 10.09
N LYS A 109 29.29 25.08 9.14
CA LYS A 109 30.72 25.36 9.35
C LYS A 109 31.34 26.05 8.13
N ALA A 110 31.68 27.33 8.29
CA ALA A 110 32.95 27.95 7.88
C ALA A 110 33.11 29.27 8.64
#